data_AF-A0A815ZDE2-F1
#
_entry.id   AF-A0A815ZDE2-F1
#
_cell.length_a   1.000
_cell.length_b   1.000
_cell.length_c   1.000
_cell.angle_alpha   90.00
_cell.angle_beta   90.00
_cell.angle_gamma   90.00
#
_symmetry.space_group_name_H-M   'P 1'
#
loop_
_entity.id
_entity.type
_entity.pdbx_description
1 polymer ?
#
loop_
_entity_poly.entity_id
_entity_poly.type
_entity_poly.pdbx_seq_one_letter_code
_entity_poly.pdbx_strand_id
1 'polypeptide(L)'
;MQSDLNPIFHLMNIDKLQNRKNKLVKALLASATSLIDIREEDVLYDTFYLASRETFTYAVLFDESLNSLPIREQAITHLKNKWKSWKSTGILAHDIWSWQSFTMEQKAIIHNIWTLVIPVKGLTHPFDGLFDATHRNMKAKMEINDKVVTCIDAYCQQANDKEAYYELVRQWHDRFDREVIKSIEISPLLKHIVPFAEKLNQFANVRSWRAFLKQRMTINGKF
;
A
#
# COMPACT_ATOMS: atom_id res chain seq x y z
N MET A 1 2.86 20.90 -13.37
CA MET A 1 1.82 21.77 -13.94
C MET A 1 2.47 22.95 -14.66
N GLN A 2 2.82 22.79 -15.93
CA GLN A 2 2.92 23.92 -16.85
C GLN A 2 1.56 24.04 -17.54
N SER A 3 0.76 25.03 -17.15
CA SER A 3 -0.42 25.40 -17.92
C SER A 3 -0.71 26.85 -17.62
N ASP A 4 -0.34 27.69 -18.59
CA ASP A 4 -0.73 29.10 -18.66
C ASP A 4 -2.26 29.30 -18.72
N LEU A 5 -3.06 28.24 -18.56
CA LEU A 5 -4.51 28.26 -18.50
C LEU A 5 -5.08 28.08 -17.09
N ASN A 6 -4.29 27.74 -16.06
CA ASN A 6 -4.82 27.61 -14.70
C ASN A 6 -4.90 28.98 -14.00
N PRO A 7 -6.11 29.52 -13.74
CA PRO A 7 -6.25 30.85 -13.15
C PRO A 7 -5.69 30.95 -11.73
N ILE A 8 -5.72 29.86 -10.96
CA ILE A 8 -5.16 29.81 -9.61
C ILE A 8 -3.65 29.94 -9.66
N PHE A 9 -2.99 29.28 -10.61
CA PHE A 9 -1.54 29.38 -10.78
C PHE A 9 -1.11 30.82 -11.11
N HIS A 10 -1.85 31.50 -11.99
CA HIS A 10 -1.61 32.93 -12.27
C HIS A 10 -1.80 33.80 -11.03
N LEU A 11 -2.88 33.58 -10.28
CA LEU A 11 -3.13 34.32 -9.05
C LEU A 11 -2.04 34.08 -8.00
N MET A 12 -1.54 32.85 -7.87
CA MET A 12 -0.41 32.51 -6.98
C MET A 12 0.87 33.22 -7.42
N ASN A 13 1.16 33.27 -8.72
CA ASN A 13 2.33 33.98 -9.23
C ASN A 13 2.24 35.50 -8.98
N ILE A 14 1.06 36.09 -9.19
CA ILE A 14 0.82 37.51 -8.87
C ILE A 14 1.00 37.77 -7.36
N ASP A 15 0.45 36.91 -6.51
CA ASP A 15 0.58 37.03 -5.04
C ASP A 15 2.06 36.99 -4.61
N LYS A 16 2.85 36.08 -5.19
CA LYS A 16 4.31 35.99 -4.97
C LYS A 16 5.05 37.25 -5.41
N LEU A 17 4.79 37.73 -6.64
CA LEU A 17 5.41 38.95 -7.18
C LEU A 17 5.11 40.19 -6.33
N GLN A 18 3.97 40.19 -5.63
CA GLN A 18 3.53 41.28 -4.76
C GLN A 18 3.85 41.05 -3.28
N ASN A 19 4.79 40.14 -2.98
CA ASN A 19 5.21 39.80 -1.62
C ASN A 19 4.04 39.47 -0.68
N ARG A 20 2.95 38.90 -1.24
CA ARG A 20 1.77 38.41 -0.49
C ARG A 20 1.04 39.51 0.28
N LYS A 21 1.15 40.77 -0.17
CA LYS A 21 0.48 41.93 0.47
C LYS A 21 -0.83 42.32 -0.20
N ASN A 22 -1.10 41.81 -1.40
CA ASN A 22 -2.30 42.20 -2.14
C ASN A 22 -3.55 41.48 -1.62
N LYS A 23 -4.42 42.24 -0.96
CA LYS A 23 -5.69 41.74 -0.40
C LYS A 23 -6.68 41.26 -1.47
N LEU A 24 -6.70 41.91 -2.64
CA LEU A 24 -7.59 41.50 -3.74
C LEU A 24 -7.19 40.12 -4.26
N VAL A 25 -5.89 39.91 -4.51
CA VAL A 25 -5.39 38.62 -5.00
C VAL A 25 -5.67 37.51 -4.00
N LYS A 26 -5.48 37.76 -2.69
CA LYS A 26 -5.85 36.80 -1.65
C LYS A 26 -7.34 36.48 -1.62
N ALA A 27 -8.20 37.49 -1.79
CA ALA A 27 -9.65 37.28 -1.86
C ALA A 27 -10.05 36.46 -3.08
N LEU A 28 -9.43 36.70 -4.24
CA LEU A 28 -9.65 35.92 -5.45
C LEU A 28 -9.17 34.48 -5.30
N LEU A 29 -8.00 34.25 -4.69
CA LEU A 29 -7.51 32.90 -4.37
C LEU A 29 -8.46 32.16 -3.44
N ALA A 30 -8.92 32.82 -2.37
CA ALA A 30 -9.90 32.24 -1.45
C ALA A 30 -11.21 31.88 -2.15
N SER A 31 -11.74 32.78 -2.99
CA SER A 31 -12.98 32.54 -3.73
C SER A 31 -12.85 31.47 -4.80
N ALA A 32 -11.70 31.40 -5.50
CA ALA A 32 -11.47 30.39 -6.52
C ALA A 32 -11.29 29.00 -5.88
N THR A 33 -10.51 28.91 -4.80
CA THR A 33 -10.27 27.65 -4.10
C THR A 33 -11.50 27.15 -3.36
N SER A 34 -12.41 28.01 -2.90
CA SER A 34 -13.65 27.58 -2.27
C SER A 34 -14.63 26.87 -3.21
N LEU A 35 -14.42 26.99 -4.53
CA LEU A 35 -15.22 26.29 -5.55
C LEU A 35 -14.66 24.90 -5.89
N ILE A 36 -13.47 24.56 -5.36
CA ILE A 36 -12.82 23.29 -5.61
C ILE A 36 -13.22 22.32 -4.50
N ASP A 37 -13.86 21.22 -4.88
CA ASP A 37 -14.09 20.09 -4.01
C ASP A 37 -12.86 19.17 -4.03
N ILE A 38 -12.12 19.12 -2.92
CA ILE A 38 -11.01 18.20 -2.73
C ILE A 38 -11.55 16.92 -2.08
N ARG A 39 -11.69 15.86 -2.86
CA ARG A 39 -12.14 14.56 -2.34
C ARG A 39 -10.98 13.82 -1.68
N GLU A 40 -11.29 12.98 -0.68
CA GLU A 40 -10.29 12.20 0.05
C GLU A 40 -9.46 11.29 -0.88
N GLU A 41 -10.11 10.71 -1.89
CA GLU A 41 -9.48 9.85 -2.89
C GLU A 41 -8.45 10.61 -3.74
N ASP A 42 -8.77 11.84 -4.15
CA ASP A 42 -7.89 12.69 -4.94
C ASP A 42 -6.67 13.12 -4.11
N VAL A 43 -6.87 13.44 -2.82
CA VAL A 43 -5.77 13.73 -1.89
C VAL A 43 -4.84 12.54 -1.79
N LEU A 44 -5.39 11.33 -1.55
CA LEU A 44 -4.56 10.13 -1.43
C LEU A 44 -3.81 9.86 -2.75
N TYR A 45 -4.47 10.03 -3.88
CA TYR A 45 -3.87 9.84 -5.18
C TYR A 45 -2.70 10.81 -5.42
N ASP A 46 -2.90 12.11 -5.21
CA ASP A 46 -1.86 13.13 -5.40
C ASP A 46 -0.72 13.04 -4.39
N THR A 47 -0.95 12.47 -3.21
CA THR A 47 0.01 12.48 -2.09
C THR A 47 0.68 11.15 -1.82
N PHE A 48 0.20 10.07 -2.44
CA PHE A 48 0.76 8.73 -2.28
C PHE A 48 0.97 8.04 -3.63
N TYR A 49 -0.08 7.80 -4.42
CA TYR A 49 0.05 7.00 -5.66
C TYR A 49 0.76 7.74 -6.81
N LEU A 50 0.51 9.05 -6.95
CA LEU A 50 1.11 9.94 -7.95
C LEU A 50 1.82 11.12 -7.28
N ALA A 51 2.51 10.86 -6.17
CA ALA A 51 3.20 11.89 -5.41
C ALA A 51 4.20 12.67 -6.28
N SER A 52 3.90 13.95 -6.53
CA SER A 52 4.74 14.86 -7.30
C SER A 52 4.58 16.30 -6.82
N ARG A 53 5.65 17.10 -6.95
CA ARG A 53 5.64 18.55 -6.69
C ARG A 53 4.71 19.32 -7.61
N GLU A 54 4.32 18.68 -8.71
CA GLU A 54 3.47 19.26 -9.74
C GLU A 54 1.98 19.05 -9.50
N THR A 55 1.60 18.24 -8.51
CA THR A 55 0.19 17.99 -8.18
C THR A 55 -0.46 19.22 -7.55
N PHE A 56 -1.77 19.33 -7.73
CA PHE A 56 -2.54 20.39 -7.10
C PHE A 56 -2.48 20.28 -5.58
N THR A 57 -2.63 19.07 -5.03
CA THR A 57 -2.58 18.85 -3.59
C THR A 57 -1.21 19.24 -3.01
N TYR A 58 -0.09 18.97 -3.70
CA TYR A 58 1.22 19.43 -3.25
C TYR A 58 1.30 20.96 -3.18
N ALA A 59 0.79 21.66 -4.21
CA ALA A 59 0.73 23.12 -4.20
C ALA A 59 -0.13 23.65 -3.05
N VAL A 60 -1.30 23.04 -2.81
CA VAL A 60 -2.20 23.38 -1.68
C VAL A 60 -1.49 23.23 -0.33
N LEU A 61 -0.65 22.20 -0.16
CA LEU A 61 0.01 21.91 1.11
C LEU A 61 1.22 22.82 1.41
N PHE A 62 1.98 23.19 0.38
CA PHE A 62 3.29 23.83 0.54
C PHE A 62 3.41 25.25 -0.02
N ASP A 63 2.52 25.69 -0.89
CA ASP A 63 2.61 27.05 -1.42
C ASP A 63 2.09 28.08 -0.41
N GLU A 64 2.94 29.05 -0.08
CA GLU A 64 2.62 30.10 0.89
C GLU A 64 1.38 30.92 0.54
N SER A 65 1.04 31.06 -0.74
CA SER A 65 -0.16 31.78 -1.16
C SER A 65 -1.45 31.04 -0.74
N LEU A 66 -1.38 29.74 -0.50
CA LEU A 66 -2.50 28.89 -0.10
C LEU A 66 -2.47 28.51 1.39
N ASN A 67 -1.38 28.79 2.09
CA ASN A 67 -1.15 28.32 3.47
C ASN A 67 -2.24 28.70 4.50
N SER A 68 -2.91 29.83 4.28
CA SER A 68 -3.96 30.34 5.18
C SER A 68 -5.39 30.05 4.70
N LEU A 69 -5.55 29.36 3.57
CA LEU A 69 -6.85 29.12 2.96
C LEU A 69 -7.49 27.82 3.48
N PRO A 70 -8.84 27.75 3.56
CA PRO A 70 -9.55 26.56 4.05
C PRO A 70 -9.24 25.27 3.29
N ILE A 71 -8.97 25.37 1.99
CA ILE A 71 -8.63 24.23 1.12
C ILE A 71 -7.42 23.44 1.62
N ARG A 72 -6.45 24.12 2.26
CA ARG A 72 -5.28 23.47 2.86
C ARG A 72 -5.65 22.66 4.10
N GLU A 73 -6.51 23.20 4.96
CA GLU A 73 -6.97 22.46 6.15
C GLU A 73 -7.84 21.26 5.76
N GLN A 74 -8.63 21.37 4.68
CA GLN A 74 -9.35 20.22 4.12
C GLN A 74 -8.39 19.12 3.69
N ALA A 75 -7.37 19.43 2.87
CA ALA A 75 -6.37 18.46 2.43
C ALA A 75 -5.62 17.81 3.63
N ILE A 76 -5.21 18.62 4.61
CA ILE A 76 -4.58 18.14 5.85
C ILE A 76 -5.52 17.22 6.64
N THR A 77 -6.81 17.53 6.70
CA THR A 77 -7.82 16.71 7.39
C THR A 77 -7.98 15.35 6.72
N HIS A 78 -8.06 15.30 5.39
CA HIS A 78 -8.10 14.04 4.64
C HIS A 78 -6.85 13.19 4.89
N LEU A 79 -5.66 13.80 4.83
CA LEU A 79 -4.40 13.12 5.16
C LEU A 79 -4.38 12.58 6.60
N LYS A 80 -4.82 13.37 7.59
CA LYS A 80 -4.93 12.94 8.99
C LYS A 80 -5.88 11.76 9.15
N ASN A 81 -7.03 11.77 8.46
CA ASN A 81 -8.02 10.70 8.51
C ASN A 81 -7.47 9.41 7.90
N LYS A 82 -6.83 9.50 6.74
CA LYS A 82 -6.18 8.34 6.11
C LYS A 82 -5.07 7.78 6.98
N TRP A 83 -4.21 8.62 7.57
CA TRP A 83 -3.18 8.18 8.51
C TRP A 83 -3.76 7.44 9.72
N LYS A 84 -4.83 7.98 10.32
CA LYS A 84 -5.54 7.32 11.43
C LYS A 84 -6.12 5.97 10.98
N SER A 85 -6.70 5.90 9.79
CA SER A 85 -7.26 4.67 9.22
C SER A 85 -6.18 3.60 9.04
N TRP A 86 -5.06 3.93 8.38
CA TRP A 86 -3.93 3.01 8.22
C TRP A 86 -3.36 2.51 9.55
N LYS A 87 -3.26 3.38 10.56
CA LYS A 87 -2.74 3.00 11.88
C LYS A 87 -3.70 2.09 12.66
N SER A 88 -5.01 2.37 12.61
CA SER A 88 -6.02 1.65 13.40
C SER A 88 -6.48 0.36 12.73
N THR A 89 -6.92 0.49 11.48
CA THR A 89 -7.54 -0.57 10.68
C THR A 89 -6.49 -1.41 9.97
N GLY A 90 -5.43 -0.77 9.46
CA GLY A 90 -4.35 -1.42 8.72
C GLY A 90 -4.24 -0.93 7.28
N ILE A 91 -3.26 -1.48 6.56
CA ILE A 91 -2.95 -1.12 5.18
C ILE A 91 -3.35 -2.27 4.24
N LEU A 92 -3.79 -1.95 3.04
CA LEU A 92 -4.14 -2.92 1.98
C LEU A 92 -2.87 -3.45 1.29
N ALA A 93 -2.95 -4.64 0.68
CA ALA A 93 -1.84 -5.25 -0.05
C ALA A 93 -1.28 -4.32 -1.14
N HIS A 94 -2.16 -3.72 -1.95
CA HIS A 94 -1.76 -2.86 -3.06
C HIS A 94 -1.01 -1.60 -2.59
N ASP A 95 -1.41 -1.00 -1.46
CA ASP A 95 -0.71 0.16 -0.87
C ASP A 95 0.74 -0.20 -0.50
N ILE A 96 0.95 -1.39 0.07
CA ILE A 96 2.28 -1.89 0.40
C ILE A 96 3.10 -2.10 -0.88
N TRP A 97 2.50 -2.70 -1.91
CA TRP A 97 3.19 -2.89 -3.20
C TRP A 97 3.57 -1.57 -3.85
N SER A 98 2.68 -0.59 -3.87
CA SER A 98 2.99 0.77 -4.35
C SER A 98 4.18 1.34 -3.58
N TRP A 99 4.18 1.27 -2.25
CA TRP A 99 5.29 1.75 -1.43
C TRP A 99 6.64 1.08 -1.74
N GLN A 100 6.65 -0.24 -1.93
CA GLN A 100 7.88 -0.97 -2.28
C GLN A 100 8.38 -0.61 -3.68
N SER A 101 7.49 -0.23 -4.59
CA SER A 101 7.83 0.12 -5.99
C SER A 101 8.32 1.56 -6.18
N PHE A 102 8.08 2.45 -5.22
CA PHE A 102 8.43 3.86 -5.38
C PHE A 102 9.93 4.11 -5.43
N THR A 103 10.34 5.08 -6.25
CA THR A 103 11.72 5.57 -6.32
C THR A 103 12.08 6.35 -5.05
N MET A 104 13.38 6.56 -4.82
CA MET A 104 13.86 7.38 -3.69
C MET A 104 13.29 8.81 -3.74
N GLU A 105 13.14 9.38 -4.93
CA GLU A 105 12.56 10.72 -5.12
C GLU A 105 11.08 10.76 -4.74
N GLN A 106 10.29 9.79 -5.21
CA GLN A 106 8.87 9.68 -4.85
C GLN A 106 8.71 9.52 -3.34
N LYS A 107 9.51 8.63 -2.72
CA LYS A 107 9.51 8.46 -1.26
C LYS A 107 9.83 9.76 -0.53
N ALA A 108 10.81 10.54 -1.01
CA ALA A 108 11.13 11.84 -0.41
C ALA A 108 9.96 12.84 -0.48
N ILE A 109 9.22 12.88 -1.59
CA ILE A 109 8.02 13.73 -1.73
C ILE A 109 6.91 13.27 -0.78
N ILE A 110 6.62 11.96 -0.76
CA ILE A 110 5.65 11.36 0.16
C ILE A 110 6.03 11.70 1.61
N HIS A 111 7.29 11.51 2.00
CA HIS A 111 7.75 11.87 3.34
C HIS A 111 7.49 13.33 3.69
N ASN A 112 7.84 14.26 2.80
CA ASN A 112 7.60 15.67 3.04
C ASN A 112 6.12 15.96 3.26
N ILE A 113 5.23 15.36 2.46
CA ILE A 113 3.78 15.52 2.62
C ILE A 113 3.30 14.95 3.96
N TRP A 114 3.61 13.68 4.21
CA TRP A 114 3.02 12.95 5.33
C TRP A 114 3.60 13.37 6.69
N THR A 115 4.79 13.97 6.74
CA THR A 115 5.31 14.59 7.97
C THR A 115 4.46 15.78 8.46
N LEU A 116 3.63 16.39 7.60
CA LEU A 116 2.68 17.43 8.01
C LEU A 116 1.59 16.90 8.95
N VAL A 117 1.26 15.61 8.89
CA VAL A 117 0.14 15.01 9.64
C VAL A 117 0.56 13.96 10.65
N ILE A 118 1.78 13.45 10.56
CA ILE A 118 2.28 12.43 11.47
C ILE A 118 2.93 13.10 12.69
N PRO A 119 2.46 12.81 13.92
CA PRO A 119 3.07 13.39 15.11
C PRO A 119 4.49 12.87 15.31
N VAL A 120 5.46 13.79 15.40
CA VAL A 120 6.88 13.52 15.66
C VAL A 120 7.06 13.16 17.15
N LYS A 121 6.55 12.01 17.58
CA LYS A 121 6.72 11.50 18.95
C LYS A 121 7.98 10.63 19.07
N GLY A 122 9.15 11.25 18.92
CA GLY A 122 10.45 10.58 19.17
C GLY A 122 10.78 9.38 18.28
N LEU A 123 9.98 9.11 17.25
CA LEU A 123 10.23 8.08 16.24
C LEU A 123 10.86 8.73 15.02
N THR A 124 12.02 8.21 14.60
CA THR A 124 12.61 8.48 13.30
C THR A 124 11.77 7.71 12.27
N HIS A 125 11.04 8.43 11.40
CA HIS A 125 10.24 7.88 10.29
C HIS A 125 9.08 6.94 10.69
N PRO A 126 8.08 7.44 11.44
CA PRO A 126 6.88 6.68 11.80
C PRO A 126 6.07 6.16 10.60
N PHE A 127 6.17 6.81 9.43
CA PHE A 127 5.54 6.37 8.19
C PHE A 127 6.14 5.05 7.70
N ASP A 128 7.46 5.01 7.51
CA ASP A 128 8.18 3.81 7.05
C ASP A 128 8.00 2.65 8.00
N GLY A 129 8.10 2.92 9.31
CA GLY A 129 7.91 1.90 10.32
C GLY A 129 6.56 1.19 10.21
N LEU A 130 5.49 1.91 9.84
CA LEU A 130 4.17 1.32 9.63
C LEU A 130 4.12 0.44 8.37
N PHE A 131 4.63 0.95 7.26
CA PHE A 131 4.67 0.22 5.99
C PHE A 131 5.59 -1.01 6.05
N ASP A 132 6.78 -0.89 6.66
CA ASP A 132 7.73 -1.98 6.82
C ASP A 132 7.23 -3.07 7.76
N ALA A 133 6.59 -2.69 8.89
CA ALA A 133 5.97 -3.66 9.78
C ALA A 133 4.83 -4.42 9.07
N THR A 134 4.03 -3.72 8.27
CA THR A 134 2.93 -4.34 7.51
C THR A 134 3.46 -5.21 6.37
N HIS A 135 4.50 -4.78 5.68
CA HIS A 135 5.17 -5.57 4.64
C HIS A 135 5.77 -6.86 5.20
N ARG A 136 6.41 -6.83 6.37
CA ARG A 136 6.90 -8.05 7.03
C ARG A 136 5.76 -9.02 7.37
N ASN A 137 4.65 -8.51 7.88
CA ASN A 137 3.46 -9.32 8.18
C ASN A 137 2.89 -9.94 6.89
N MET A 138 2.75 -9.14 5.85
CA MET A 138 2.31 -9.56 4.52
C MET A 138 3.18 -10.69 3.97
N LYS A 139 4.51 -10.50 3.97
CA LYS A 139 5.48 -11.47 3.47
C LYS A 139 5.41 -12.79 4.24
N ALA A 140 5.33 -12.73 5.57
CA ALA A 140 5.22 -13.95 6.39
C ALA A 140 3.96 -14.76 6.06
N LYS A 141 2.84 -14.10 5.75
CA LYS A 141 1.60 -14.77 5.35
C LYS A 141 1.70 -15.39 3.95
N MET A 142 2.29 -14.67 2.99
CA MET A 142 2.56 -15.20 1.66
C MET A 142 3.50 -16.41 1.71
N GLU A 143 4.58 -16.34 2.49
CA GLU A 143 5.52 -17.46 2.66
C GLU A 143 4.84 -18.73 3.22
N ILE A 144 3.91 -18.58 4.17
CA ILE A 144 3.12 -19.70 4.68
C ILE A 144 2.26 -20.30 3.56
N ASN A 145 1.57 -19.45 2.82
CA ASN A 145 0.70 -19.85 1.73
C ASN A 145 1.49 -20.59 0.63
N ASP A 146 2.62 -20.04 0.18
CA ASP A 146 3.47 -20.64 -0.85
C ASP A 146 4.03 -22.01 -0.43
N LYS A 147 4.42 -22.14 0.85
CA LYS A 147 4.86 -23.43 1.40
C LYS A 147 3.75 -24.46 1.36
N VAL A 148 2.54 -24.08 1.76
CA VAL A 148 1.40 -25.01 1.78
C VAL A 148 1.00 -25.41 0.36
N VAL A 149 0.91 -24.47 -0.58
CA VAL A 149 0.63 -24.76 -1.99
C VAL A 149 1.64 -25.74 -2.57
N THR A 150 2.94 -25.47 -2.40
CA THR A 150 4.01 -26.36 -2.87
C THR A 150 3.87 -27.76 -2.28
N CYS A 151 3.52 -27.87 -1.00
CA CYS A 151 3.34 -29.15 -0.34
C CYS A 151 2.15 -29.93 -0.93
N ILE A 152 1.02 -29.25 -1.13
CA ILE A 152 -0.17 -29.86 -1.70
C ILE A 152 0.10 -30.36 -3.12
N ASP A 153 0.73 -29.52 -3.95
CA ASP A 153 1.06 -29.83 -5.35
C ASP A 153 2.01 -31.03 -5.47
N ALA A 154 3.04 -31.09 -4.63
CA ALA A 154 4.13 -32.06 -4.74
C ALA A 154 3.86 -33.39 -4.02
N TYR A 155 3.12 -33.38 -2.91
CA TYR A 155 3.00 -34.55 -2.02
C TYR A 155 1.58 -35.06 -1.81
N CYS A 156 0.56 -34.21 -1.97
CA CYS A 156 -0.81 -34.53 -1.54
C CYS A 156 -1.74 -34.87 -2.70
N GLN A 157 -1.22 -35.31 -3.86
CA GLN A 157 -2.03 -35.47 -5.08
C GLN A 157 -3.28 -36.35 -4.92
N GLN A 158 -3.25 -37.36 -4.03
CA GLN A 158 -4.37 -38.26 -3.73
C GLN A 158 -4.92 -38.10 -2.31
N ALA A 159 -4.49 -37.06 -1.58
CA ALA A 159 -4.99 -36.86 -0.24
C ALA A 159 -6.48 -36.54 -0.30
N ASN A 160 -7.29 -37.22 0.52
CA ASN A 160 -8.75 -37.07 0.52
C ASN A 160 -9.20 -35.65 0.91
N ASP A 161 -8.34 -34.90 1.58
CA ASP A 161 -8.54 -33.54 2.05
C ASP A 161 -7.86 -32.46 1.17
N LYS A 162 -7.22 -32.86 0.07
CA LYS A 162 -6.52 -31.95 -0.87
C LYS A 162 -7.39 -30.76 -1.30
N GLU A 163 -8.61 -31.04 -1.75
CA GLU A 163 -9.51 -30.00 -2.28
C GLU A 163 -9.92 -29.01 -1.19
N ALA A 164 -10.15 -29.50 0.04
CA ALA A 164 -10.48 -28.64 1.17
C ALA A 164 -9.33 -27.66 1.48
N TYR A 165 -8.07 -28.08 1.33
CA TYR A 165 -6.94 -27.17 1.50
C TYR A 165 -6.78 -26.18 0.36
N TYR A 166 -7.01 -26.57 -0.91
CA TYR A 166 -7.01 -25.60 -2.02
C TYR A 166 -8.08 -24.55 -1.86
N GLU A 167 -9.27 -24.95 -1.44
CA GLU A 167 -10.37 -24.00 -1.21
C GLU A 167 -9.99 -22.98 -0.12
N LEU A 168 -9.35 -23.42 0.97
CA LEU A 168 -8.83 -22.51 2.00
C LEU A 168 -7.74 -21.57 1.46
N VAL A 169 -6.83 -22.09 0.63
CA VAL A 169 -5.80 -21.28 -0.04
C VAL A 169 -6.45 -20.24 -0.96
N ARG A 170 -7.44 -20.63 -1.76
CA ARG A 170 -8.13 -19.75 -2.70
C ARG A 170 -8.89 -18.64 -1.97
N GLN A 171 -9.66 -18.99 -0.95
CA GLN A 171 -10.35 -18.02 -0.10
C GLN A 171 -9.38 -17.04 0.56
N TRP A 172 -8.21 -17.54 0.98
CA TRP A 172 -7.17 -16.68 1.52
C TRP A 172 -6.66 -15.67 0.49
N HIS A 173 -6.38 -16.10 -0.76
CA HIS A 173 -5.96 -15.19 -1.84
C HIS A 173 -7.04 -14.16 -2.19
N ASP A 174 -8.30 -14.59 -2.31
CA ASP A 174 -9.42 -13.69 -2.64
C ASP A 174 -9.59 -12.58 -1.59
N ARG A 175 -9.35 -12.92 -0.31
CA ARG A 175 -9.34 -11.95 0.79
C ARG A 175 -8.08 -11.09 0.77
N PHE A 176 -6.94 -11.66 0.42
CA PHE A 176 -5.65 -10.98 0.44
C PHE A 176 -5.61 -9.72 -0.43
N ASP A 177 -6.27 -9.76 -1.58
CA ASP A 177 -6.30 -8.62 -2.52
C ASP A 177 -7.28 -7.52 -2.11
N ARG A 178 -8.27 -7.85 -1.28
CA ARG A 178 -9.43 -6.97 -1.00
C ARG A 178 -9.44 -6.43 0.43
N GLU A 179 -8.82 -7.13 1.36
CA GLU A 179 -8.87 -6.81 2.79
C GLU A 179 -7.55 -6.23 3.29
N VAL A 180 -7.62 -5.55 4.44
CA VAL A 180 -6.42 -5.02 5.09
C VAL A 180 -5.56 -6.17 5.60
N ILE A 181 -4.24 -6.10 5.37
CA ILE A 181 -3.27 -7.14 5.70
C ILE A 181 -3.41 -7.61 7.15
N LYS A 182 -3.68 -6.68 8.08
CA LYS A 182 -3.84 -6.98 9.51
C LYS A 182 -5.01 -7.95 9.79
N SER A 183 -6.11 -7.85 9.06
CA SER A 183 -7.35 -8.62 9.28
C SER A 183 -7.35 -10.02 8.65
N ILE A 184 -6.45 -10.26 7.70
CA ILE A 184 -6.36 -11.53 6.99
C ILE A 184 -5.65 -12.55 7.89
N GLU A 185 -6.37 -13.54 8.41
CA GLU A 185 -5.79 -14.60 9.22
C GLU A 185 -5.50 -15.85 8.38
N ILE A 186 -4.36 -16.50 8.64
CA ILE A 186 -4.11 -17.84 8.10
C ILE A 186 -5.02 -18.81 8.84
N SER A 187 -5.80 -19.59 8.08
CA SER A 187 -6.69 -20.62 8.62
C SER A 187 -5.93 -21.55 9.57
N PRO A 188 -6.51 -21.92 10.74
CA PRO A 188 -5.89 -22.87 11.67
C PRO A 188 -5.48 -24.19 11.02
N LEU A 189 -6.26 -24.67 10.04
CA LEU A 189 -5.95 -25.88 9.28
C LEU A 189 -4.68 -25.71 8.46
N LEU A 190 -4.52 -24.57 7.78
CA LEU A 190 -3.28 -24.27 7.04
C LEU A 190 -2.08 -24.16 7.99
N LYS A 191 -2.25 -23.49 9.15
CA LYS A 191 -1.21 -23.39 10.19
C LYS A 191 -0.73 -24.75 10.68
N HIS A 192 -1.64 -25.72 10.81
CA HIS A 192 -1.30 -27.08 11.25
C HIS A 192 -0.39 -27.82 10.27
N ILE A 193 -0.53 -27.54 8.97
CA ILE A 193 0.28 -28.18 7.92
C ILE A 193 1.65 -27.53 7.72
N VAL A 194 1.83 -26.25 8.09
CA VAL A 194 3.09 -25.51 7.86
C VAL A 194 4.34 -26.30 8.29
N PRO A 195 4.42 -26.92 9.48
CA PRO A 195 5.62 -27.67 9.89
C PRO A 195 5.92 -28.88 8.99
N PHE A 196 4.90 -29.51 8.42
CA PHE A 196 5.06 -30.61 7.47
C PHE A 196 5.52 -30.08 6.12
N ALA A 197 4.88 -29.01 5.63
CA ALA A 197 5.26 -28.35 4.39
C ALA A 197 6.73 -27.91 4.42
N GLU A 198 7.21 -27.32 5.52
CA GLU A 198 8.62 -26.94 5.69
C GLU A 198 9.58 -28.12 5.57
N LYS A 199 9.25 -29.24 6.22
CA LYS A 199 10.08 -30.46 6.17
C LYS A 199 10.03 -31.16 4.82
N LEU A 200 8.90 -31.12 4.13
CA LEU A 200 8.74 -31.81 2.85
C LEU A 200 9.33 -30.98 1.71
N ASN A 201 9.06 -29.68 1.65
CA ASN A 201 9.44 -28.81 0.53
C ASN A 201 10.95 -28.77 0.27
N GLN A 202 11.80 -28.98 1.28
CA GLN A 202 13.25 -29.12 1.08
C GLN A 202 13.63 -30.27 0.13
N PHE A 203 12.78 -31.29 0.01
CA PHE A 203 12.99 -32.46 -0.83
C PHE A 203 12.28 -32.36 -2.20
N ALA A 204 11.40 -31.37 -2.41
CA ALA A 204 10.56 -31.28 -3.60
C ALA A 204 11.37 -31.19 -4.91
N ASN A 205 12.56 -30.59 -4.81
CA ASN A 205 13.47 -30.37 -5.93
C ASN A 205 14.68 -31.30 -5.94
N VAL A 206 14.80 -32.21 -4.96
CA VAL A 206 15.93 -33.13 -4.88
C VAL A 206 15.83 -34.18 -6.00
N ARG A 207 16.89 -34.29 -6.81
CA ARG A 207 16.92 -35.15 -8.00
C ARG A 207 16.65 -36.62 -7.68
N SER A 208 17.24 -37.15 -6.60
CA SER A 208 17.04 -38.53 -6.17
C SER A 208 15.60 -38.80 -5.74
N TRP A 209 14.97 -37.85 -5.04
CA TRP A 209 13.57 -37.95 -4.64
C TRP A 209 12.62 -37.92 -5.84
N ARG A 210 12.84 -37.02 -6.79
CA ARG A 210 12.06 -36.98 -8.05
C ARG A 210 12.23 -38.26 -8.87
N ALA A 211 13.44 -38.82 -8.93
CA ALA A 211 13.70 -40.09 -9.60
C ALA A 211 12.95 -41.25 -8.92
N PHE A 212 12.97 -41.30 -7.58
CA PHE A 212 12.23 -42.28 -6.79
C PHE A 212 10.71 -42.18 -7.01
N LEU A 213 10.14 -40.97 -6.92
CA LEU A 213 8.72 -40.74 -7.18
C LEU A 213 8.33 -41.15 -8.61
N LYS A 214 9.13 -40.77 -9.61
CA LYS A 214 8.88 -41.13 -11.01
C LYS A 214 8.91 -42.65 -11.21
N GLN A 215 9.90 -43.34 -10.63
CA GLN A 215 9.96 -44.81 -10.67
C GLN A 215 8.73 -45.45 -10.01
N ARG A 216 8.30 -44.98 -8.83
CA ARG A 216 7.08 -45.48 -8.19
C ARG A 216 5.80 -45.21 -8.98
N MET A 217 5.66 -44.05 -9.61
CA MET A 217 4.54 -43.73 -10.50
C MET A 217 4.51 -44.62 -11.74
N THR A 218 5.68 -45.02 -12.24
CA THR A 218 5.81 -45.88 -13.43
C THR A 218 5.51 -47.35 -13.09
N ILE A 219 5.92 -47.80 -11.89
CA ILE A 219 5.69 -49.18 -11.41
C ILE A 219 4.24 -49.42 -11.01
N ASN A 220 3.56 -48.42 -10.44
CA ASN A 220 2.17 -48.55 -9.98
C ASN A 220 1.11 -48.19 -11.04
N GLY A 221 1.50 -47.83 -12.26
CA GLY A 221 0.60 -47.70 -13.41
C GLY A 221 -0.59 -46.74 -13.24
N LYS A 222 -0.57 -45.84 -12.26
CA LYS A 222 -1.55 -44.78 -12.02
C LYS A 222 -1.08 -43.97 -10.81
N PHE A 223 -1.04 -42.64 -10.98
CA PHE A 223 -1.81 -41.72 -10.16
C PHE A 223 -2.22 -40.51 -11.00
#